data_AF-A0A923WXI6-F1
#
_entry.id   AF-A0A923WXI6-F1
#
_cell.length_a   1.000
_cell.length_b   1.000
_cell.length_c   1.000
_cell.angle_alpha   90.00
_cell.angle_beta   90.00
_cell.angle_gamma   90.00
#
_symmetry.space_group_name_H-M   'P 1'
#
loop_
_entity.id
_entity.type
_entity.pdbx_description
1 polymer ?
#
loop_
_entity_poly.entity_id
_entity_poly.type
_entity_poly.pdbx_seq_one_letter_code
_entity_poly.pdbx_strand_id
1 'polypeptide(L)'
;MVGSRTHGELFRAIWERHHDSIARYVTSRVGASAAEDVIAAAFLAAFQSRGGFDAQRGGSSALPWLFGIATNTIRQERRLEQRWLAQRAAGTADWPTSGDALDSWADSMSTQAEVAKALRGLSPKL
;
A
#
# COMPACT_ATOMS: atom_id res chain seq x y z
N MET A 1 -12.81 -0.19 25.67
CA MET A 1 -11.83 0.43 24.74
C MET A 1 -10.42 -0.13 24.97
N VAL A 2 -10.14 -1.37 24.54
CA VAL A 2 -8.80 -2.03 24.70
C VAL A 2 -8.28 -2.60 23.36
N GLY A 3 -8.91 -2.27 22.23
CA GLY A 3 -8.51 -2.79 20.92
C GLY A 3 -7.40 -1.99 20.21
N SER A 4 -7.27 -0.68 20.44
CA SER A 4 -6.39 0.16 19.62
C SER A 4 -4.89 -0.01 19.93
N ARG A 5 -4.50 -0.18 21.20
CA ARG A 5 -3.08 -0.30 21.61
C ARG A 5 -2.41 -1.58 21.13
N THR A 6 -3.09 -2.72 21.27
CA THR A 6 -2.57 -4.03 20.84
C THR A 6 -2.40 -4.12 19.33
N HIS A 7 -3.28 -3.48 18.54
CA HIS A 7 -3.11 -3.40 17.09
C HIS A 7 -1.91 -2.55 16.66
N GLY A 8 -1.57 -1.50 17.43
CA GLY A 8 -0.37 -0.69 17.19
C GLY A 8 0.92 -1.46 17.47
N GLU A 9 0.97 -2.19 18.58
CA GLU A 9 2.14 -3.00 18.97
C GLU A 9 2.40 -4.15 17.99
N LEU A 10 1.35 -4.83 17.53
CA LEU A 10 1.47 -5.88 16.52
C LEU A 10 1.96 -5.34 15.17
N PHE A 11 1.49 -4.14 14.78
CA PHE A 11 1.95 -3.52 13.54
C PHE A 11 3.40 -3.03 13.64
N ARG A 12 3.82 -2.53 14.81
CA ARG A 12 5.22 -2.17 15.05
C ARG A 12 6.16 -3.36 14.80
N ALA A 13 5.78 -4.57 15.23
CA ALA A 13 6.57 -5.77 14.96
C ALA A 13 6.66 -6.11 13.45
N ILE A 14 5.60 -5.83 12.68
CA ILE A 14 5.61 -5.97 11.21
C ILE A 14 6.56 -4.95 10.59
N TRP A 15 6.51 -3.69 11.03
CA TRP A 15 7.43 -2.64 10.59
C TRP A 15 8.88 -3.06 10.85
N GLU A 16 9.24 -3.33 12.11
CA GLU A 16 10.62 -3.65 12.51
C GLU A 16 11.17 -4.87 11.76
N ARG A 17 10.33 -5.89 11.52
CA ARG A 17 10.73 -7.11 10.82
C ARG A 17 10.93 -6.93 9.32
N HIS A 18 10.15 -6.05 8.68
CA HIS A 18 10.04 -6.03 7.21
C HIS A 18 10.49 -4.72 6.56
N HIS A 19 10.72 -3.67 7.34
CA HIS A 19 11.13 -2.35 6.86
C HIS A 19 12.28 -2.45 5.85
N ASP A 20 13.40 -3.07 6.21
CA ASP A 20 14.60 -3.09 5.36
C ASP A 20 14.39 -3.81 4.01
N SER A 21 13.57 -4.87 4.01
CA SER A 21 13.23 -5.60 2.78
C SER A 21 12.39 -4.74 1.84
N ILE A 22 11.41 -4.01 2.40
CA ILE A 22 10.57 -3.08 1.64
C ILE A 22 11.38 -1.86 1.20
N ALA A 23 12.21 -1.29 2.08
CA ALA A 23 13.03 -0.13 1.78
C ALA A 23 14.00 -0.41 0.63
N ARG A 24 14.67 -1.57 0.63
CA ARG A 24 15.55 -2.00 -0.47
C ARG A 24 14.78 -2.15 -1.78
N TYR A 25 13.61 -2.79 -1.73
CA TYR A 25 12.77 -2.98 -2.90
C TYR A 25 12.29 -1.64 -3.48
N VAL A 26 11.74 -0.76 -2.65
CA VAL A 26 11.25 0.56 -3.06
C VAL A 26 12.39 1.39 -3.64
N THR A 27 13.51 1.50 -2.92
CA THR A 27 14.69 2.27 -3.36
C THR A 27 15.17 1.79 -4.75
N SER A 28 15.18 0.48 -4.99
CA SER A 28 15.57 -0.07 -6.30
C SER A 28 14.64 0.30 -7.47
N ARG A 29 13.42 0.77 -7.16
CA ARG A 29 12.36 1.03 -8.16
C ARG A 29 12.06 2.52 -8.37
N VAL A 30 12.27 3.35 -7.35
CA VAL A 30 11.96 4.80 -7.42
C VAL A 30 13.18 5.68 -7.15
N GLY A 31 14.32 5.10 -6.78
CA GLY A 31 15.50 5.86 -6.38
C GLY A 31 15.41 6.35 -4.93
N ALA A 32 16.56 6.72 -4.36
CA ALA A 32 16.65 7.07 -2.93
C ALA A 32 15.84 8.32 -2.55
N SER A 33 15.76 9.31 -3.43
CA SER A 33 15.08 10.59 -3.16
C SER A 33 13.58 10.45 -2.96
N ALA A 34 12.92 9.47 -3.57
CA ALA A 34 11.48 9.24 -3.46
C ALA A 34 11.15 8.01 -2.57
N ALA A 35 12.15 7.31 -2.06
CA ALA A 35 11.94 6.03 -1.40
C ALA A 35 11.22 6.18 -0.05
N GLU A 36 11.61 7.16 0.77
CA GLU A 36 11.06 7.33 2.13
C GLU A 36 9.56 7.58 2.12
N ASP A 37 9.08 8.47 1.25
CA ASP A 37 7.65 8.76 1.11
C ASP A 37 6.86 7.52 0.68
N VAL A 38 7.38 6.77 -0.28
CA VAL A 38 6.74 5.54 -0.77
C VAL A 38 6.73 4.44 0.31
N ILE A 39 7.79 4.33 1.11
CA ILE A 39 7.85 3.40 2.24
C ILE A 39 6.82 3.79 3.30
N ALA A 40 6.79 5.07 3.70
CA ALA A 40 5.85 5.59 4.67
C ALA A 40 4.40 5.35 4.22
N ALA A 41 4.10 5.66 2.96
CA ALA A 41 2.81 5.37 2.35
C ALA A 41 2.50 3.87 2.42
N ALA A 42 3.37 3.00 1.88
CA ALA A 42 3.19 1.56 1.84
C ALA A 42 2.80 0.98 3.21
N PHE A 43 3.55 1.33 4.26
CA PHE A 43 3.26 0.86 5.62
C PHE A 43 2.00 1.50 6.20
N LEU A 44 1.66 2.74 5.87
CA LEU A 44 0.40 3.34 6.30
C LEU A 44 -0.83 2.60 5.73
N ALA A 45 -0.88 2.25 4.44
CA ALA A 45 -2.01 1.41 3.99
C ALA A 45 -1.91 -0.03 4.50
N ALA A 46 -0.72 -0.57 4.72
CA ALA A 46 -0.61 -1.87 5.39
C ALA A 46 -1.27 -1.79 6.77
N PHE A 47 -1.02 -0.70 7.53
CA PHE A 47 -1.71 -0.47 8.80
C PHE A 47 -3.22 -0.39 8.59
N GLN A 48 -3.71 0.44 7.67
CA GLN A 48 -5.16 0.62 7.48
C GLN A 48 -5.88 -0.66 7.00
N SER A 49 -5.25 -1.43 6.11
CA SER A 49 -5.81 -2.67 5.54
C SER A 49 -5.57 -3.92 6.40
N ARG A 50 -4.87 -3.80 7.54
CA ARG A 50 -4.51 -4.93 8.41
C ARG A 50 -5.70 -5.76 8.89
N GLY A 51 -6.90 -5.16 9.00
CA GLY A 51 -8.12 -5.88 9.41
C GLY A 51 -8.56 -6.97 8.43
N GLY A 52 -8.14 -6.88 7.16
CA GLY A 52 -8.38 -7.91 6.14
C GLY A 52 -7.21 -8.89 5.95
N PHE A 53 -6.06 -8.64 6.60
CA PHE A 53 -4.91 -9.52 6.53
C PHE A 53 -5.12 -10.70 7.48
N ASP A 54 -5.21 -11.90 6.92
CA ASP A 54 -5.30 -13.13 7.68
C ASP A 54 -3.95 -13.85 7.68
N ALA A 55 -3.26 -13.81 8.82
CA ALA A 55 -1.97 -14.47 9.02
C ALA A 55 -2.05 -16.01 8.89
N GLN A 56 -3.23 -16.63 9.07
CA GLN A 56 -3.42 -18.05 8.81
C GLN A 56 -3.47 -18.36 7.30
N ARG A 57 -3.82 -17.37 6.46
CA ARG A 57 -3.93 -17.51 4.99
C ARG A 57 -2.70 -17.04 4.22
N GLY A 58 -1.85 -16.18 4.80
CA GLY A 58 -0.67 -15.60 4.15
C GLY A 58 0.63 -16.41 4.25
N GLY A 59 0.61 -17.55 4.94
CA GLY A 59 1.83 -18.21 5.40
C GLY A 59 2.53 -17.43 6.51
N SER A 60 3.62 -17.97 7.07
CA SER A 60 4.30 -17.45 8.28
C SER A 60 4.91 -16.04 8.17
N SER A 61 4.65 -15.28 7.09
CA SER A 61 5.27 -13.97 6.82
C SER A 61 4.30 -13.00 6.15
N ALA A 62 4.26 -11.76 6.64
CA ALA A 62 3.52 -10.65 6.02
C ALA A 62 4.22 -10.07 4.78
N LEU A 63 5.44 -10.53 4.48
CA LEU A 63 6.30 -9.93 3.45
C LEU A 63 5.72 -9.95 2.03
N PRO A 64 5.08 -11.05 1.54
CA PRO A 64 4.46 -11.04 0.20
C PRO A 64 3.32 -10.04 0.08
N TRP A 65 2.53 -9.88 1.14
CA TRP A 65 1.45 -8.89 1.21
C TRP A 65 2.02 -7.47 1.17
N LEU A 66 3.06 -7.17 1.95
CA LEU A 66 3.74 -5.88 1.94
C LEU A 66 4.36 -5.54 0.57
N PHE A 67 4.94 -6.52 -0.15
CA PHE A 67 5.43 -6.28 -1.51
C PHE A 67 4.31 -5.95 -2.49
N GLY A 68 3.14 -6.60 -2.36
CA GLY A 68 1.96 -6.27 -3.16
C GLY A 68 1.52 -4.82 -2.94
N ILE A 69 1.48 -4.39 -1.68
CA ILE A 69 1.16 -3.02 -1.29
C ILE A 69 2.18 -2.04 -1.90
N ALA A 70 3.48 -2.25 -1.64
CA ALA A 70 4.55 -1.39 -2.16
C ALA A 70 4.54 -1.29 -3.69
N THR A 71 4.29 -2.40 -4.40
CA THR A 71 4.18 -2.42 -5.87
C THR A 71 3.04 -1.52 -6.36
N ASN A 72 1.89 -1.57 -5.69
CA ASN A 72 0.74 -0.74 -6.05
C ASN A 72 0.99 0.73 -5.72
N THR A 73 1.62 1.05 -4.59
CA THR A 73 2.03 2.42 -4.23
C THR A 73 2.93 3.02 -5.31
N ILE A 74 3.98 2.30 -5.72
CA ILE A 74 4.91 2.75 -6.79
C ILE A 74 4.18 2.97 -8.11
N ARG A 75 3.26 2.07 -8.48
CA ARG A 75 2.48 2.21 -9.73
C ARG A 75 1.59 3.45 -9.70
N GLN A 76 1.04 3.79 -8.55
CA GLN A 76 0.16 4.94 -8.40
C GLN A 76 0.95 6.25 -8.47
N GLU A 77 2.07 6.35 -7.75
CA GLU A 77 2.97 7.51 -7.81
C GLU A 77 3.38 7.82 -9.25
N ARG A 78 3.80 6.79 -10.01
CA ARG A 78 4.14 6.96 -11.42
C ARG A 78 2.96 7.45 -12.26
N ARG A 79 1.74 7.00 -11.98
CA ARG A 79 0.54 7.48 -12.69
C ARG A 79 0.21 8.93 -12.34
N LEU A 80 0.38 9.34 -11.08
CA LEU A 80 0.18 10.72 -10.65
C LEU A 80 1.22 11.64 -11.29
N GLU A 81 2.49 11.24 -11.26
CA GLU A 81 3.58 11.97 -11.90
C GLU A 81 3.35 12.11 -13.41
N GLN A 82 2.98 11.03 -14.10
CA GLN A 82 2.66 11.07 -15.54
C GLN A 82 1.46 11.98 -15.84
N ARG A 83 0.40 11.93 -15.04
CA ARG A 83 -0.77 12.81 -15.19
C ARG A 83 -0.38 14.26 -14.97
N TRP A 84 0.42 14.55 -13.95
CA TRP A 84 0.91 15.89 -13.66
C TRP A 84 1.75 16.43 -14.80
N LEU A 85 2.72 15.65 -15.30
CA LEU A 85 3.53 16.02 -16.47
C LEU A 85 2.66 16.30 -17.70
N ALA A 86 1.63 15.47 -17.94
CA ALA A 86 0.69 15.66 -19.04
C ALA A 86 -0.16 16.94 -18.89
N GLN A 87 -0.70 17.20 -17.69
CA GLN A 87 -1.44 18.43 -17.40
C GLN A 87 -0.55 19.67 -17.51
N ARG A 88 0.71 19.55 -17.08
CA ARG A 88 1.68 20.65 -17.16
C ARG A 88 2.03 20.96 -18.60
N ALA A 89 2.17 19.93 -19.45
CA ALA A 89 2.30 20.09 -20.89
C ALA A 89 1.05 20.70 -21.53
N ALA A 90 -0.14 20.42 -20.99
CA ALA A 90 -1.42 20.98 -21.44
C ALA A 90 -1.75 22.37 -20.84
N GLY A 91 -0.93 22.90 -19.93
CA GLY A 91 -1.16 24.19 -19.27
C GLY A 91 -2.27 24.19 -18.20
N THR A 92 -2.68 23.02 -17.70
CA THR A 92 -3.81 22.85 -16.77
C THR A 92 -3.41 22.22 -15.44
N ALA A 93 -2.12 22.17 -15.12
CA ALA A 93 -1.62 21.48 -13.93
C ALA A 93 -2.11 22.11 -12.62
N ASP A 94 -2.71 21.29 -11.76
CA ASP A 94 -2.86 21.54 -10.33
C ASP A 94 -2.16 20.41 -9.54
N TRP A 95 -1.63 20.72 -8.36
CA TRP A 95 -0.88 19.75 -7.54
C TRP A 95 -1.84 18.98 -6.61
N PRO A 96 -1.88 17.64 -6.63
CA PRO A 96 -2.65 16.90 -5.65
C PRO A 96 -1.95 16.90 -4.28
N THR A 97 -2.67 17.22 -3.21
CA THR A 97 -2.14 17.14 -1.84
C THR A 97 -1.93 15.67 -1.44
N SER A 98 -0.75 15.34 -0.89
CA SER A 98 -0.34 13.97 -0.59
C SER A 98 -1.29 13.20 0.34
N GLY A 99 -2.01 13.90 1.22
CA GLY A 99 -2.99 13.29 2.14
C GLY A 99 -4.20 12.67 1.41
N ASP A 100 -4.80 13.41 0.47
CA ASP A 100 -5.99 12.97 -0.27
C ASP A 100 -5.68 11.76 -1.16
N ALA A 101 -4.47 11.72 -1.73
CA ALA A 101 -3.99 10.60 -2.52
C ALA A 101 -3.82 9.32 -1.68
N LEU A 102 -3.36 9.45 -0.43
CA LEU A 102 -3.16 8.32 0.47
C LEU A 102 -4.46 7.71 0.96
N ASP A 103 -5.43 8.55 1.35
CA ASP A 103 -6.74 8.08 1.81
C ASP A 103 -7.51 7.39 0.67
N SER A 104 -7.52 7.99 -0.54
CA SER A 104 -8.10 7.38 -1.73
C SER A 104 -7.44 6.04 -2.09
N TRP A 105 -6.13 5.91 -1.85
CA TRP A 105 -5.38 4.69 -2.10
C TRP A 105 -5.71 3.58 -1.09
N ALA A 106 -5.80 3.91 0.20
CA ALA A 106 -6.19 2.94 1.21
C ALA A 106 -7.61 2.40 0.99
N ASP A 107 -8.54 3.26 0.56
CA ASP A 107 -9.88 2.86 0.12
C ASP A 107 -9.84 1.95 -1.11
N SER A 108 -8.99 2.28 -2.09
CA SER A 108 -8.82 1.47 -3.31
C SER A 108 -8.27 0.08 -3.00
N MET A 109 -7.31 -0.03 -2.08
CA MET A 109 -6.75 -1.31 -1.64
C MET A 109 -7.74 -2.14 -0.83
N SER A 110 -8.49 -1.50 0.07
CA SER A 110 -9.54 -2.16 0.84
C SER A 110 -10.62 -2.72 -0.09
N THR A 111 -11.00 -1.93 -1.10
CA THR A 111 -11.93 -2.35 -2.16
C THR A 111 -11.36 -3.51 -2.98
N GLN A 112 -10.10 -3.46 -3.43
CA GLN A 112 -9.48 -4.57 -4.16
C GLN A 112 -9.38 -5.85 -3.32
N ALA A 113 -9.08 -5.74 -2.02
CA ALA A 113 -9.02 -6.87 -1.10
C ALA A 113 -10.40 -7.53 -0.94
N GLU A 114 -11.46 -6.74 -0.78
CA GLU A 114 -12.84 -7.22 -0.70
C GLU A 114 -13.33 -7.80 -2.03
N VAL A 115 -12.99 -7.19 -3.18
CA VAL A 115 -13.28 -7.77 -4.51
C VAL A 115 -12.55 -9.09 -4.70
N ALA A 116 -11.26 -9.16 -4.37
CA ALA A 116 -10.50 -10.40 -4.48
C ALA A 116 -11.06 -11.49 -3.55
N LYS A 117 -11.56 -11.11 -2.36
CA LYS A 117 -12.25 -12.01 -1.41
C LYS A 117 -13.61 -12.47 -1.96
N ALA A 118 -14.39 -11.58 -2.56
CA ALA A 118 -15.65 -11.90 -3.20
C ALA A 118 -15.47 -12.84 -4.40
N LEU A 119 -14.49 -12.56 -5.27
CA LEU A 119 -14.13 -13.42 -6.40
C LEU A 119 -13.65 -14.81 -5.96
N ARG A 120 -13.05 -14.93 -4.77
CA ARG A 120 -12.67 -16.23 -4.18
C ARG A 120 -13.83 -16.98 -3.53
N GLY A 121 -14.87 -16.28 -3.08
CA GLY A 121 -16.10 -16.87 -2.53
C GLY A 121 -17.07 -17.37 -3.61
N LEU A 122 -16.92 -16.85 -4.83
CA LEU A 122 -17.52 -17.41 -6.03
C LEU A 122 -16.66 -18.60 -6.47
N SER A 123 -16.89 -19.76 -5.86
CA SER A 123 -16.25 -21.00 -6.34
C SER A 123 -16.46 -21.14 -7.85
N PRO A 124 -15.43 -21.51 -8.62
CA PRO A 124 -15.62 -21.85 -10.02
C PRO A 124 -16.57 -23.05 -10.07
N LYS A 125 -17.69 -22.94 -10.80
CA LYS A 125 -18.38 -24.13 -11.28
C LYS A 125 -17.47 -24.77 -12.34
N LEU A 126 -16.72 -25.78 -11.93
CA LEU A 126 -16.21 -26.83 -12.82
C LEU A 126 -17.09 -28.06 -12.64
#